data_AF-A0A6L8MU87-F1
#
_entry.id   AF-A0A6L8MU87-F1
#
_cell.length_a   1.000
_cell.length_b   1.000
_cell.length_c   1.000
_cell.angle_alpha   90.00
_cell.angle_beta   90.00
_cell.angle_gamma   90.00
#
_symmetry.space_group_name_H-M   'P 1'
#
loop_
_entity.id
_entity.type
_entity.pdbx_description
1 polymer ?
#
loop_
_entity_poly.entity_id
_entity_poly.type
_entity_poly.pdbx_seq_one_letter_code
_entity_poly.pdbx_strand_id
1 'polypeptide(L)'
;STDQIVAMGSAQFSGWNSSQFNALSTNNIAAIETRDLVGLKTSIIATLSSDQFKVLTTDQVQALTSGQFAAIGTDNLNALSTNQI
;
A
#
# COMPACT_ATOMS: atom_id res chain seq x y z
N SER A 1 -11.19 9.35 -7.94
CA SER A 1 -11.43 8.08 -8.66
C SER A 1 -10.14 7.25 -8.66
N THR A 2 -10.16 6.02 -9.17
CA THR A 2 -8.94 5.23 -9.42
C THR A 2 -8.06 5.88 -10.49
N ASP A 3 -8.64 6.57 -11.47
CA ASP A 3 -7.88 7.27 -12.51
C ASP A 3 -6.96 8.36 -11.95
N GLN A 4 -7.40 9.04 -10.90
CA GLN A 4 -6.56 10.05 -10.22
C GLN A 4 -5.37 9.41 -9.52
N ILE A 5 -5.52 8.21 -8.95
CA ILE A 5 -4.42 7.47 -8.32
C ILE A 5 -3.40 7.06 -9.37
N VAL A 6 -3.86 6.52 -10.51
CA VAL A 6 -2.98 6.12 -11.62
C VAL A 6 -2.28 7.33 -12.25
N ALA A 7 -2.91 8.49 -12.27
CA ALA A 7 -2.31 9.72 -12.78
C ALA A 7 -1.27 10.35 -11.82
N MET A 8 -1.23 9.92 -10.56
CA MET A 8 -0.23 10.40 -9.59
C MET A 8 1.10 9.70 -9.78
N GLY A 9 2.20 10.44 -9.63
CA GLY A 9 3.54 9.85 -9.59
C GLY A 9 4.03 9.58 -8.17
N SER A 10 5.04 8.72 -8.06
CA SER A 10 5.74 8.38 -6.80
C SER A 10 6.16 9.58 -5.96
N ALA A 11 6.57 10.69 -6.58
CA ALA A 11 6.93 11.91 -5.85
C ALA A 11 5.72 12.50 -5.10
N GLN A 12 4.54 12.54 -5.73
CA GLN A 12 3.32 13.01 -5.09
C GLN A 12 2.91 12.09 -3.93
N PHE A 13 3.01 10.76 -4.11
CA PHE A 13 2.74 9.80 -3.03
C PHE A 13 3.73 9.94 -1.86
N SER A 14 5.00 10.21 -2.12
CA SER A 14 6.01 10.38 -1.07
C SER A 14 5.75 11.59 -0.15
N GLY A 15 5.01 12.58 -0.66
CA GLY A 15 4.59 13.76 0.06
C GLY A 15 3.37 13.55 0.98
N TRP A 16 2.69 12.40 0.86
CA TRP A 16 1.52 12.11 1.68
C TRP A 16 1.91 11.67 3.09
N ASN A 17 0.98 11.88 4.02
CA ASN A 17 1.05 11.36 5.38
C ASN A 17 0.10 10.15 5.56
N SER A 18 0.26 9.47 6.71
CA SER A 18 -0.52 8.29 7.06
C SER A 18 -2.04 8.53 7.06
N SER A 19 -2.52 9.69 7.50
CA SER A 19 -3.96 10.00 7.51
C SER A 19 -4.54 10.12 6.10
N GLN A 20 -3.80 10.72 5.16
CA GLN A 20 -4.22 10.80 3.76
C GLN A 20 -4.30 9.42 3.11
N PHE A 21 -3.36 8.53 3.45
CA PHE A 21 -3.34 7.17 2.92
C PHE A 21 -4.44 6.29 3.53
N ASN A 22 -4.68 6.40 4.83
CA ASN A 22 -5.75 5.67 5.51
C ASN A 22 -7.15 6.11 5.05
N ALA A 23 -7.29 7.31 4.49
CA ALA A 23 -8.54 7.78 3.89
C ALA A 23 -8.81 7.20 2.48
N LEU A 24 -7.84 6.51 1.86
CA LEU A 24 -8.03 5.89 0.55
C LEU A 24 -8.98 4.70 0.65
N SER A 25 -9.92 4.63 -0.30
CA SER A 25 -10.74 3.44 -0.48
C SER A 25 -9.90 2.24 -0.91
N THR A 26 -10.38 1.04 -0.67
CA THR A 26 -9.73 -0.19 -1.12
C THR A 26 -9.53 -0.24 -2.63
N ASN A 27 -10.47 0.30 -3.42
CA ASN A 27 -10.32 0.43 -4.88
C ASN A 27 -9.17 1.37 -5.25
N ASN A 28 -8.97 2.45 -4.49
CA ASN A 28 -7.84 3.35 -4.71
C ASN A 28 -6.51 2.66 -4.38
N ILE A 29 -6.45 1.88 -3.30
CA ILE A 29 -5.25 1.11 -2.93
C ILE A 29 -4.90 0.08 -4.01
N ALA A 30 -5.88 -0.67 -4.51
CA ALA A 30 -5.67 -1.64 -5.58
C ALA A 30 -5.21 -1.00 -6.91
N ALA A 31 -5.50 0.29 -7.12
CA ALA A 31 -5.10 1.04 -8.31
C ALA A 31 -3.69 1.67 -8.23
N ILE A 32 -2.99 1.58 -7.09
CA ILE A 32 -1.64 2.14 -6.95
C ILE A 32 -0.64 1.34 -7.78
N GLU A 33 0.18 1.99 -8.59
CA GLU A 33 1.20 1.28 -9.36
C GLU A 33 2.31 0.73 -8.45
N THR A 34 2.88 -0.43 -8.82
CA THR A 34 3.96 -1.07 -8.07
C THR A 34 5.18 -0.15 -7.87
N ARG A 35 5.47 0.72 -8.86
CA ARG A 35 6.55 1.71 -8.77
C ARG A 35 6.33 2.73 -7.65
N ASP A 36 5.07 3.07 -7.37
CA ASP A 36 4.72 4.09 -6.38
C ASP A 36 4.76 3.50 -4.97
N LEU A 37 4.39 2.22 -4.84
CA LEU A 37 4.50 1.48 -3.58
C LEU A 37 5.94 1.45 -3.06
N VAL A 38 6.93 1.21 -3.92
CA VAL A 38 8.35 1.22 -3.54
C VAL A 38 8.79 2.58 -2.95
N GLY A 39 8.16 3.67 -3.38
CA GLY A 39 8.43 5.02 -2.88
C GLY A 39 7.76 5.38 -1.55
N LEU A 40 6.88 4.52 -1.03
CA LEU A 40 6.16 4.79 0.22
C LEU A 40 7.04 4.63 1.45
N LYS A 41 6.87 5.56 2.39
CA LYS A 41 7.53 5.50 3.69
C LYS A 41 6.98 4.32 4.50
N THR A 42 7.85 3.64 5.24
CA THR A 42 7.47 2.56 6.17
C THR A 42 6.45 3.02 7.22
N SER A 43 6.48 4.32 7.60
CA SER A 43 5.49 4.92 8.49
C SER A 43 4.08 4.97 7.92
N ILE A 44 3.92 4.97 6.59
CA ILE A 44 2.62 4.87 5.92
C ILE A 44 2.16 3.41 5.93
N ILE A 45 3.06 2.49 5.57
CA ILE A 45 2.78 1.04 5.56
C ILE A 45 2.31 0.55 6.93
N ALA A 46 2.96 1.00 8.00
CA ALA A 46 2.63 0.64 9.37
C ALA A 46 1.23 1.09 9.82
N THR A 47 0.61 2.06 9.14
CA THR A 47 -0.69 2.62 9.53
C THR A 47 -1.86 2.09 8.70
N LEU A 48 -1.60 1.34 7.62
CA LEU A 48 -2.66 0.80 6.77
C LEU A 48 -3.51 -0.22 7.54
N SER A 49 -4.80 -0.24 7.24
CA SER A 49 -5.72 -1.21 7.83
C SER A 49 -5.57 -2.59 7.18
N SER A 50 -6.03 -3.62 7.88
CA SER A 50 -6.06 -4.99 7.35
C SER A 50 -6.90 -5.11 6.06
N ASP A 51 -7.98 -4.34 5.94
CA ASP A 51 -8.79 -4.30 4.72
C ASP A 51 -8.05 -3.67 3.53
N GLN A 52 -7.20 -2.67 3.79
CA GLN A 52 -6.34 -2.09 2.75
C GLN A 52 -5.24 -3.07 2.32
N PHE A 53 -4.68 -3.86 3.25
CA PHE A 53 -3.72 -4.92 2.89
C PHE A 53 -4.37 -6.07 2.09
N LYS A 54 -5.59 -6.47 2.45
CA LYS A 54 -6.32 -7.55 1.74
C LYS A 54 -6.57 -7.28 0.27
N VAL A 55 -6.69 -6.01 -0.12
CA VAL A 55 -6.97 -5.62 -1.50
C VAL A 55 -5.72 -5.36 -2.34
N LEU A 56 -4.52 -5.45 -1.75
CA LEU A 56 -3.29 -5.43 -2.52
C LEU A 56 -3.25 -6.64 -3.45
N THR A 57 -2.90 -6.41 -4.70
CA THR A 57 -2.62 -7.48 -5.66
C THR A 57 -1.32 -8.21 -5.30
N THR A 58 -1.11 -9.39 -5.87
CA THR A 58 0.12 -10.16 -5.72
C THR A 58 1.35 -9.37 -6.16
N ASP A 59 1.23 -8.66 -7.29
CA ASP A 59 2.32 -7.88 -7.86
C ASP A 59 2.69 -6.68 -6.97
N GLN A 60 1.67 -6.07 -6.35
CA GLN A 60 1.88 -4.98 -5.38
C GLN A 60 2.58 -5.46 -4.12
N VAL A 61 2.21 -6.63 -3.59
CA VAL A 61 2.88 -7.21 -2.41
C VAL A 61 4.32 -7.59 -2.74
N GLN A 62 4.57 -8.22 -3.90
CA GLN A 62 5.93 -8.56 -4.34
C GLN A 62 6.82 -7.34 -4.61
N ALA A 63 6.23 -6.21 -4.99
CA ALA A 63 6.98 -4.97 -5.21
C ALA A 63 7.45 -4.29 -3.91
N LEU A 64 6.90 -4.65 -2.74
CA LEU A 64 7.31 -4.04 -1.48
C LEU A 64 8.78 -4.37 -1.16
N THR A 65 9.49 -3.37 -0.67
CA THR A 65 10.87 -3.55 -0.19
C THR A 65 10.88 -4.31 1.13
N SER A 66 12.02 -4.90 1.50
CA SER A 66 12.19 -5.59 2.78
C SER A 66 11.91 -4.69 3.99
N GLY A 67 12.27 -3.40 3.91
CA GLY A 67 11.96 -2.42 4.96
C GLY A 67 10.47 -2.13 5.09
N GLN A 68 9.72 -2.15 3.98
CA GLN A 68 8.27 -1.99 3.99
C GLN A 68 7.58 -3.23 4.54
N PHE A 69 8.02 -4.43 4.15
CA PHE A 69 7.54 -5.68 4.75
C PHE A 69 7.76 -5.73 6.27
N ALA A 70 8.94 -5.32 6.74
CA ALA A 70 9.25 -5.28 8.16
C ALA A 70 8.39 -4.26 8.96
N ALA A 71 7.78 -3.30 8.26
CA ALA A 71 6.88 -2.32 8.87
C ALA A 71 5.41 -2.79 8.95
N ILE A 72 5.06 -3.92 8.34
CA ILE A 72 3.71 -4.47 8.39
C ILE A 72 3.47 -5.08 9.77
N GLY A 73 2.44 -4.59 10.47
CA GLY A 73 2.02 -5.16 11.75
C GLY A 73 1.59 -6.62 11.62
N THR A 74 1.76 -7.42 12.68
CA THR A 74 1.46 -8.86 12.68
C THR A 74 0.01 -9.18 12.31
N ASP A 75 -0.94 -8.36 12.78
CA ASP A 75 -2.36 -8.54 12.46
C ASP A 75 -2.65 -8.35 10.97
N ASN A 76 -1.91 -7.44 10.32
CA ASN A 76 -2.02 -7.18 8.89
C ASN A 76 -1.32 -8.28 8.07
N LEU A 77 -0.21 -8.85 8.55
CA LEU A 77 0.39 -10.03 7.93
C LEU A 77 -0.56 -11.22 7.95
N ASN A 78 -1.27 -11.43 9.07
CA ASN A 78 -2.30 -12.48 9.19
C ASN A 78 -3.54 -12.21 8.31
N ALA A 79 -3.75 -10.97 7.89
CA ALA A 79 -4.85 -10.59 7.02
C ALA A 79 -4.57 -10.86 5.54
N LEU A 80 -3.31 -11.06 5.15
CA LEU A 80 -2.93 -11.42 3.78
C LEU A 80 -3.43 -12.83 3.46
N SER A 81 -3.92 -12.99 2.24
CA SER A 81 -4.28 -14.30 1.70
C SER A 81 -3.04 -15.08 1.27
N THR A 82 -3.16 -16.40 1.20
CA THR A 82 -2.09 -17.28 0.68
C THR A 82 -1.73 -16.99 -0.77
N ASN A 83 -2.61 -16.34 -1.54
CA ASN A 83 -2.30 -15.96 -2.91
C ASN A 83 -1.38 -14.73 -2.97
N GLN A 84 -1.34 -13.91 -1.91
CA GLN A 84 -0.54 -12.69 -1.83
C GLN A 84 0.88 -12.93 -1.31
N ILE A 85 1.22 -14.14 -0.83
CA ILE A 85 2.52 -14.50 -0.23
C ILE A 85 3.20 -15.59 -1.06
#